data_AF-A0A2W1N7D5-F1
#
_entry.id   AF-A0A2W1N7D5-F1
#
_cell.length_a   1.000
_cell.length_b   1.000
_cell.length_c   1.000
_cell.angle_alpha   90.00
_cell.angle_beta   90.00
_cell.angle_gamma   90.00
#
_symmetry.space_group_name_H-M   'P 1'
#
loop_
_entity.id
_entity.type
_entity.pdbx_description
1 polymer ?
#
loop_
_entity_poly.entity_id
_entity_poly.type
_entity_poly.pdbx_seq_one_letter_code
_entity_poly.pdbx_strand_id
1 'polypeptide(L)'
;MAFITHIKTFAALGSGVIGSGWVARALAHGLDVVAWDPAPGAEAALRARIANAWPALRQQGLAPGASPERLRFVETVEECVRDADFIQESAPERLDLKLDLHARISAAARPEAIIGSSTSGLLPSEFYADAVHPERCVVGHPFNPVYLLPLVEVVGGEKTAPEAVQAAIQIYTALGMRPLHVRKEVPGFIADRLLEALWREALHLVNDGVASTGEIDDAIRFGAGLRWSFMGTFLTYTLAGGNAGMRHFMAQFGPALQLPWTYLPAPELTEALIDSVVEGTTEQQGSRSIAELERYRDDCLLAVLDAVKATKEKHGFAFAD
;
A
#
# COMPACT_ATOMS: atom_id res chain seq x y z
N MET A 1 -8.93 -5.28 26.69
CA MET A 1 -9.76 -4.06 26.53
C MET A 1 -10.44 -4.13 25.17
N ALA A 2 -11.62 -3.54 24.99
CA ALA A 2 -12.24 -3.50 23.66
C ALA A 2 -11.65 -2.31 22.87
N PHE A 3 -11.00 -2.59 21.74
CA PHE A 3 -10.50 -1.55 20.84
C PHE A 3 -11.66 -0.93 20.06
N ILE A 4 -11.51 0.32 19.65
CA ILE A 4 -12.49 1.01 18.79
C ILE A 4 -12.44 0.36 17.40
N THR A 5 -13.59 -0.04 16.85
CA THR A 5 -13.69 -0.61 15.50
C THR A 5 -14.66 0.13 14.60
N HIS A 6 -15.57 0.91 15.19
CA HIS A 6 -16.42 1.86 14.46
C HIS A 6 -15.85 3.27 14.65
N ILE A 7 -15.20 3.78 13.61
CA ILE A 7 -14.46 5.03 13.65
C ILE A 7 -15.29 6.18 13.06
N LYS A 8 -15.18 7.36 13.65
CA LYS A 8 -15.73 8.63 13.14
C LYS A 8 -14.63 9.62 12.82
N THR A 9 -13.56 9.63 13.63
CA THR A 9 -12.40 10.51 13.46
C THR A 9 -11.14 9.72 13.13
N PHE A 10 -10.54 10.05 11.99
CA PHE A 10 -9.29 9.47 11.48
C PHE A 10 -8.16 10.49 11.63
N ALA A 11 -7.07 10.11 12.31
CA ALA A 11 -5.86 10.92 12.38
C ALA A 11 -4.84 10.45 11.34
N ALA A 12 -4.30 11.39 10.56
CA ALA A 12 -3.26 11.13 9.56
C ALA A 12 -1.98 11.90 9.92
N LEU A 13 -0.86 11.20 10.08
CA LEU A 13 0.45 11.81 10.32
C LEU A 13 1.36 11.61 9.11
N GLY A 14 1.80 12.69 8.50
CA GLY A 14 2.47 12.67 7.20
C GLY A 14 1.45 12.78 6.06
N SER A 15 1.65 13.76 5.18
CA SER A 15 0.72 14.15 4.12
C SER A 15 1.30 13.98 2.70
N GLY A 16 2.37 13.19 2.60
CA GLY A 16 2.99 12.79 1.33
C GLY A 16 2.09 11.89 0.47
N VAL A 17 2.69 11.18 -0.48
CA VAL A 17 1.94 10.35 -1.45
C VAL A 17 1.00 9.35 -0.76
N ILE A 18 1.52 8.55 0.17
CA ILE A 18 0.73 7.55 0.91
C ILE A 18 -0.29 8.20 1.86
N GLY A 19 0.17 9.14 2.70
CA GLY A 19 -0.69 9.81 3.68
C GLY A 19 -1.87 10.55 3.04
N SER A 20 -1.63 11.28 1.95
CA SER A 20 -2.71 11.95 1.21
C SER A 20 -3.74 10.97 0.63
N GLY A 21 -3.31 9.77 0.24
CA GLY A 21 -4.22 8.72 -0.21
C GLY A 21 -5.08 8.14 0.90
N TRP A 22 -4.53 7.96 2.11
CA TRP A 22 -5.32 7.60 3.30
C TRP A 22 -6.33 8.69 3.66
N VAL A 23 -5.90 9.95 3.67
CA VAL A 23 -6.79 11.10 3.92
C VAL A 23 -7.93 11.13 2.91
N ALA A 24 -7.63 11.03 1.61
CA ALA A 24 -8.64 11.03 0.56
C ALA A 24 -9.65 9.86 0.72
N ARG A 25 -9.16 8.65 1.03
CA ARG A 25 -10.01 7.49 1.30
C ARG A 25 -10.90 7.70 2.53
N ALA A 26 -10.34 8.15 3.65
CA ALA A 26 -11.10 8.39 4.88
C ALA A 26 -12.22 9.44 4.66
N LEU A 27 -11.91 10.54 3.95
CA LEU A 27 -12.91 11.56 3.59
C LEU A 27 -14.00 11.00 2.66
N ALA A 28 -13.64 10.16 1.69
CA ALA A 28 -14.59 9.49 0.80
C ALA A 28 -15.51 8.50 1.52
N HIS A 29 -15.05 7.94 2.64
CA HIS A 29 -15.83 7.10 3.55
C HIS A 29 -16.63 7.90 4.59
N GLY A 30 -16.67 9.24 4.50
CA GLY A 30 -17.50 10.06 5.37
C GLY A 30 -16.95 10.17 6.80
N LEU A 31 -15.63 10.11 6.96
CA LEU A 31 -14.97 10.36 8.25
C LEU A 31 -14.54 11.81 8.38
N ASP A 32 -14.44 12.28 9.63
CA ASP A 32 -13.71 13.51 9.94
C ASP A 32 -12.23 13.19 10.00
N VAL A 33 -11.41 13.95 9.26
CA VAL A 33 -9.97 13.71 9.19
C VAL A 33 -9.22 14.85 9.86
N VAL A 34 -8.34 14.50 10.79
CA VAL A 34 -7.37 15.43 11.38
C VAL A 34 -6.00 15.04 10.83
N ALA A 35 -5.31 15.99 10.19
CA ALA A 35 -4.02 15.74 9.57
C ALA A 35 -2.91 16.61 10.17
N TRP A 36 -1.72 16.06 10.24
CA TRP A 36 -0.50 16.77 10.65
C TRP A 36 0.67 16.39 9.74
N ASP A 37 1.49 17.39 9.40
CA ASP A 37 2.75 17.21 8.68
C ASP A 37 3.68 18.39 9.01
N PRO A 38 4.96 18.16 9.35
CA PRO A 38 5.86 19.24 9.75
C PRO A 38 6.36 20.07 8.56
N ALA A 39 6.16 19.63 7.32
CA ALA A 39 6.70 20.31 6.15
C ALA A 39 6.00 21.66 5.87
N PRO A 40 6.74 22.73 5.56
CA PRO A 40 6.15 24.00 5.15
C PRO A 40 5.24 23.81 3.93
N GLY A 41 4.01 24.36 3.99
CA GLY A 41 3.05 24.27 2.90
C GLY A 41 2.37 22.90 2.73
N ALA A 42 2.57 21.97 3.67
CA ALA A 42 2.00 20.63 3.61
C ALA A 42 0.47 20.62 3.49
N GLU A 43 -0.25 21.50 4.19
CA GLU A 43 -1.71 21.57 4.09
C GLU A 43 -2.17 21.89 2.65
N ALA A 44 -1.54 22.88 2.01
CA ALA A 44 -1.88 23.27 0.64
C ALA A 44 -1.59 22.12 -0.34
N ALA A 45 -0.45 21.44 -0.17
CA ALA A 45 -0.09 20.27 -0.97
C ALA A 45 -1.07 19.11 -0.77
N LEU A 46 -1.47 18.82 0.47
CA LEU A 46 -2.44 17.78 0.81
C LEU A 46 -3.79 18.06 0.14
N ARG A 47 -4.29 19.30 0.25
CA ARG A 47 -5.55 19.70 -0.38
C ARG A 47 -5.51 19.56 -1.90
N ALA A 48 -4.39 19.92 -2.54
CA ALA A 48 -4.21 19.73 -3.98
C ALA A 48 -4.20 18.24 -4.39
N ARG A 49 -3.54 17.37 -3.62
CA ARG A 49 -3.53 15.92 -3.86
C ARG A 49 -4.92 15.30 -3.71
N ILE A 50 -5.66 15.70 -2.67
CA ILE A 50 -7.05 15.27 -2.48
C ILE A 50 -7.91 15.72 -3.67
N ALA A 51 -7.77 16.97 -4.12
CA ALA A 51 -8.50 17.47 -5.27
C ALA A 51 -8.22 16.68 -6.56
N ASN A 52 -6.97 16.23 -6.77
CA ASN A 52 -6.60 15.40 -7.92
C ASN A 52 -7.18 13.97 -7.82
N ALA A 53 -7.23 13.38 -6.62
CA ALA A 53 -7.76 12.03 -6.39
C ALA A 53 -9.31 11.96 -6.33
N TRP A 54 -9.96 13.07 -5.98
CA TRP A 54 -11.40 13.12 -5.72
C TRP A 54 -12.30 12.70 -6.89
N PRO A 55 -12.01 13.02 -8.17
CA PRO A 55 -12.79 12.54 -9.30
C PRO A 55 -12.86 10.99 -9.38
N ALA A 56 -11.73 10.31 -9.17
CA ALA A 56 -11.68 8.85 -9.18
C ALA A 56 -12.49 8.23 -8.01
N LEU A 57 -12.40 8.84 -6.82
CA LEU A 57 -13.21 8.45 -5.66
C LEU A 57 -14.72 8.66 -5.89
N ARG A 58 -15.11 9.76 -6.55
CA ARG A 58 -16.51 10.00 -6.95
C ARG A 58 -17.02 8.92 -7.90
N GLN A 59 -16.17 8.48 -8.84
CA GLN A 59 -16.53 7.40 -9.76
C GLN A 59 -16.67 6.05 -9.06
N GLN A 60 -15.84 5.73 -8.07
CA GLN A 60 -16.01 4.52 -7.24
C GLN A 60 -17.28 4.57 -6.38
N GLY A 61 -17.72 5.77 -6.00
CA GLY A 61 -18.87 6.01 -5.15
C GLY A 61 -18.44 6.51 -3.77
N LEU A 62 -19.12 7.54 -3.29
CA LEU A 62 -18.85 8.17 -2.00
C LEU A 62 -19.85 7.74 -0.93
N ALA A 63 -19.40 7.62 0.31
CA ALA A 63 -20.27 7.41 1.45
C ALA A 63 -21.15 8.66 1.72
N PRO A 64 -22.31 8.50 2.39
CA PRO A 64 -23.10 9.64 2.85
C PRO A 64 -22.27 10.62 3.69
N GLY A 65 -22.33 11.91 3.35
CA GLY A 65 -21.59 12.95 4.07
C GLY A 65 -20.08 12.98 3.79
N ALA A 66 -19.60 12.24 2.79
CA ALA A 66 -18.23 12.36 2.29
C ALA A 66 -17.98 13.74 1.68
N SER A 67 -16.91 14.40 2.12
CA SER A 67 -16.61 15.78 1.73
C SER A 67 -15.13 16.10 2.03
N PRO A 68 -14.39 16.71 1.10
CA PRO A 68 -13.01 17.17 1.36
C PRO A 68 -12.93 18.24 2.45
N GLU A 69 -14.02 18.95 2.71
CA GLU A 69 -14.13 20.01 3.72
C GLU A 69 -14.10 19.46 5.16
N ARG A 70 -14.24 18.13 5.34
CA ARG A 70 -14.10 17.45 6.64
C ARG A 70 -12.65 17.22 7.07
N LEU A 71 -11.70 17.77 6.31
CA LEU A 71 -10.29 17.81 6.66
C LEU A 71 -9.97 19.04 7.54
N ARG A 72 -9.48 18.77 8.75
CA ARG A 72 -8.83 19.74 9.62
C ARG A 72 -7.33 19.49 9.64
N PHE A 73 -6.52 20.51 9.39
CA PHE A 73 -5.07 20.45 9.54
C PHE A 73 -4.66 21.09 10.88
N VAL A 74 -3.72 20.48 11.61
CA VAL A 74 -3.30 20.93 12.95
C VAL A 74 -1.79 21.12 13.03
N GLU A 75 -1.32 21.82 14.05
CA GLU A 75 0.09 22.22 14.18
C GLU A 75 0.94 21.16 14.91
N THR A 76 0.33 20.31 15.74
CA THR A 76 1.04 19.35 16.59
C THR A 76 0.54 17.92 16.43
N VAL A 77 1.44 16.96 16.68
CA VAL A 77 1.13 15.52 16.72
C VAL A 77 0.05 15.25 17.76
N GLU A 78 0.15 15.88 18.92
CA GLU A 78 -0.72 15.68 20.07
C GLU A 78 -2.15 16.16 19.78
N GLU A 79 -2.33 17.30 19.10
CA GLU A 79 -3.64 17.75 18.63
C GLU A 79 -4.25 16.84 17.55
N CYS A 80 -3.40 16.20 16.75
CA CYS A 80 -3.84 15.32 15.68
C CYS A 80 -4.49 14.04 16.22
N VAL A 81 -3.91 13.46 17.28
CA VAL A 81 -4.26 12.10 17.73
C VAL A 81 -5.16 12.04 18.97
N ARG A 82 -5.25 13.13 19.75
CA ARG A 82 -5.90 13.14 21.09
C ARG A 82 -7.32 12.59 21.08
N ASP A 83 -8.13 12.97 20.10
CA ASP A 83 -9.55 12.62 20.02
C ASP A 83 -9.85 11.60 18.91
N ALA A 84 -8.81 11.05 18.26
CA ALA A 84 -8.97 10.15 17.12
C ALA A 84 -9.45 8.74 17.56
N ASP A 85 -10.29 8.13 16.72
CA ASP A 85 -10.74 6.75 16.90
C ASP A 85 -9.75 5.76 16.26
N PHE A 86 -9.05 6.20 15.22
CA PHE A 86 -8.01 5.46 14.50
C PHE A 86 -6.91 6.41 14.03
N ILE A 87 -5.65 5.97 14.12
CA ILE A 87 -4.48 6.77 13.78
C ILE A 87 -3.67 6.04 12.72
N GLN A 88 -3.29 6.73 11.65
CA GLN A 88 -2.43 6.21 10.60
C GLN A 88 -1.24 7.14 10.39
N GLU A 89 -0.04 6.59 10.58
CA GLU A 89 1.23 7.25 10.33
C GLU A 89 1.75 6.88 8.92
N SER A 90 2.32 7.86 8.22
CA SER A 90 2.82 7.78 6.83
C SER A 90 4.02 8.72 6.60
N ALA A 91 4.85 8.92 7.63
CA ALA A 91 6.10 9.66 7.55
C ALA A 91 7.21 8.83 6.88
N PRO A 92 8.35 9.46 6.52
CA PRO A 92 9.45 8.80 5.80
C PRO A 92 9.94 7.50 6.45
N GLU A 93 10.48 6.61 5.61
CA GLU A 93 10.99 5.29 6.00
C GLU A 93 12.33 5.39 6.74
N ARG A 94 12.30 5.97 7.94
CA ARG A 94 13.44 6.20 8.82
C ARG A 94 13.14 5.71 10.23
N LEU A 95 13.93 4.76 10.71
CA LEU A 95 13.70 4.10 12.00
C LEU A 95 13.73 5.09 13.17
N ASP A 96 14.74 5.96 13.23
CA ASP A 96 14.92 6.97 14.27
C ASP A 96 13.73 7.94 14.36
N LEU A 97 13.25 8.40 13.21
CA LEU A 97 12.07 9.26 13.09
C LEU A 97 10.80 8.55 13.58
N LYS A 98 10.57 7.32 13.13
CA LYS A 98 9.35 6.56 13.48
C LYS A 98 9.31 6.18 14.96
N LEU A 99 10.45 5.86 15.56
CA LEU A 99 10.57 5.61 17.00
C LEU A 99 10.06 6.81 17.83
N ASP A 100 10.61 8.00 17.59
CA ASP A 100 10.20 9.23 18.30
C ASP A 100 8.72 9.55 18.03
N LEU A 101 8.31 9.50 16.76
CA LEU A 101 6.96 9.85 16.36
C LEU A 101 5.92 8.92 17.00
N HIS A 102 6.16 7.60 17.02
CA HIS A 102 5.23 6.65 17.62
C HIS A 102 5.22 6.70 19.15
N ALA A 103 6.32 7.05 19.81
CA ALA A 103 6.31 7.34 21.25
C ALA A 103 5.37 8.50 21.57
N ARG A 104 5.45 9.60 20.79
CA ARG A 104 4.56 10.77 20.94
C ARG A 104 3.10 10.48 20.61
N ILE A 105 2.85 9.81 19.48
CA ILE A 105 1.50 9.40 19.05
C ILE A 105 0.85 8.57 20.16
N SER A 106 1.53 7.52 20.62
CA SER A 106 0.96 6.57 21.56
C SER A 106 0.73 7.17 22.96
N ALA A 107 1.58 8.09 23.40
CA ALA A 107 1.38 8.81 24.66
C ALA A 107 0.17 9.76 24.65
N ALA A 108 -0.14 10.38 23.50
CA ALA A 108 -1.25 11.33 23.38
C ALA A 108 -2.58 10.69 22.94
N ALA A 109 -2.53 9.51 22.33
CA ALA A 109 -3.70 8.80 21.79
C ALA A 109 -4.55 8.13 22.88
N ARG A 110 -5.88 8.09 22.66
CA ARG A 110 -6.82 7.35 23.51
C ARG A 110 -6.42 5.88 23.66
N PRO A 111 -6.50 5.29 24.88
CA PRO A 111 -5.99 3.94 25.16
C PRO A 111 -6.65 2.85 24.30
N GLU A 112 -7.85 3.08 23.76
CA GLU A 112 -8.60 2.12 22.94
C GLU A 112 -8.42 2.32 21.42
N ALA A 113 -7.75 3.39 20.98
CA ALA A 113 -7.54 3.68 19.55
C ALA A 113 -6.41 2.80 18.98
N ILE A 114 -6.63 2.22 17.79
CA ILE A 114 -5.57 1.50 17.08
C ILE A 114 -4.62 2.50 16.42
N ILE A 115 -3.32 2.22 16.50
CA ILE A 115 -2.26 3.00 15.88
C ILE A 115 -1.65 2.18 14.74
N GLY A 116 -1.86 2.62 13.51
CA GLY A 116 -1.30 2.06 12.29
C GLY A 116 -0.06 2.83 11.82
N SER A 117 0.90 2.12 11.22
CA SER A 117 1.97 2.72 10.41
C SER A 117 1.88 2.20 8.98
N SER A 118 2.19 3.07 8.02
CA SER A 118 2.29 2.73 6.59
C SER A 118 3.72 2.41 6.15
N THR A 119 4.61 2.08 7.09
CA THR A 119 5.94 1.56 6.75
C THR A 119 5.85 0.43 5.73
N SER A 120 6.83 0.35 4.84
CA SER A 120 6.92 -0.64 3.76
C SER A 120 7.88 -1.78 4.11
N GLY A 121 8.80 -1.58 5.05
CA GLY A 121 9.79 -2.61 5.37
C GLY A 121 10.31 -2.68 6.80
N LEU A 122 10.09 -1.67 7.64
CA LEU A 122 10.56 -1.68 9.02
C LEU A 122 9.74 -2.66 9.87
N LEU A 123 10.40 -3.37 10.77
CA LEU A 123 9.72 -4.32 11.64
C LEU A 123 8.93 -3.59 12.73
N PRO A 124 7.63 -3.90 12.94
CA PRO A 124 6.84 -3.28 14.01
C PRO A 124 7.49 -3.41 15.38
N SER A 125 8.14 -4.54 15.69
CA SER A 125 8.88 -4.70 16.96
C SER A 125 10.03 -3.70 17.14
N GLU A 126 10.60 -3.19 16.05
CA GLU A 126 11.68 -2.20 16.09
C GLU A 126 11.14 -0.79 16.22
N PHE A 127 10.30 -0.33 15.30
CA PHE A 127 9.91 1.08 15.27
C PHE A 127 8.80 1.45 16.28
N TYR A 128 8.12 0.46 16.89
CA TYR A 128 7.24 0.67 18.05
C TYR A 128 7.92 0.42 19.40
N ALA A 129 9.25 0.21 19.46
CA ALA A 129 9.93 -0.20 20.68
C ALA A 129 9.66 0.71 21.90
N ASP A 130 9.56 2.02 21.66
CA ASP A 130 9.34 3.05 22.69
C ASP A 130 7.87 3.51 22.79
N ALA A 131 6.95 2.84 22.09
CA ALA A 131 5.53 3.18 22.15
C ALA A 131 4.90 2.87 23.52
N VAL A 132 4.03 3.76 23.98
CA VAL A 132 3.23 3.60 25.21
C VAL A 132 1.99 2.78 24.90
N HIS A 133 1.82 1.66 25.61
CA HIS A 133 0.81 0.64 25.29
C HIS A 133 0.95 0.10 23.86
N PRO A 134 2.06 -0.60 23.53
CA PRO A 134 2.32 -1.10 22.18
C PRO A 134 1.36 -2.23 21.73
N GLU A 135 0.55 -2.77 22.64
CA GLU A 135 -0.41 -3.84 22.35
C GLU A 135 -1.50 -3.44 21.32
N ARG A 136 -1.71 -2.14 21.09
CA ARG A 136 -2.66 -1.56 20.11
C ARG A 136 -1.99 -1.06 18.82
N CYS A 137 -0.69 -1.26 18.68
CA CYS A 137 0.08 -0.81 17.53
C CYS A 137 0.16 -1.91 16.46
N VAL A 138 -0.11 -1.54 15.21
CA VAL A 138 -0.05 -2.41 14.03
C VAL A 138 0.64 -1.70 12.88
N VAL A 139 1.12 -2.47 11.90
CA VAL A 139 1.34 -1.97 10.55
C VAL A 139 0.03 -2.13 9.78
N GLY A 140 -0.32 -1.11 9.02
CA GLY A 140 -1.28 -1.21 7.93
C GLY A 140 -0.64 -0.61 6.69
N HIS A 141 0.06 -1.47 5.96
CA HIS A 141 0.85 -1.12 4.79
C HIS A 141 -0.04 -1.14 3.54
N PRO A 142 -0.37 0.03 2.96
CA PRO A 142 -1.21 0.12 1.77
C PRO A 142 -0.37 0.05 0.48
N PHE A 143 -1.06 0.03 -0.66
CA PHE A 143 -0.42 0.13 -1.98
C PHE A 143 -0.87 1.40 -2.69
N ASN A 144 0.06 2.09 -3.37
CA ASN A 144 -0.21 3.34 -4.07
C ASN A 144 -0.87 3.10 -5.44
N PRO A 145 -1.97 3.79 -5.82
CA PRO A 145 -2.70 4.80 -5.04
C PRO A 145 -3.62 4.20 -3.97
N VAL A 146 -3.40 4.62 -2.71
CA VAL A 146 -4.10 4.09 -1.52
C VAL A 146 -5.62 4.24 -1.62
N TYR A 147 -6.09 5.29 -2.28
CA TYR A 147 -7.51 5.59 -2.43
C TYR A 147 -8.23 4.71 -3.47
N LEU A 148 -7.51 3.92 -4.28
CA LEU A 148 -8.11 2.98 -5.24
C LEU A 148 -7.70 1.53 -5.00
N LEU A 149 -6.42 1.26 -4.74
CA LEU A 149 -5.95 -0.11 -4.52
C LEU A 149 -6.48 -0.60 -3.16
N PRO A 150 -7.16 -1.76 -3.12
CA PRO A 150 -7.85 -2.18 -1.91
C PRO A 150 -6.91 -2.90 -0.92
N LEU A 151 -5.78 -3.46 -1.36
CA LEU A 151 -4.95 -4.27 -0.49
C LEU A 151 -4.33 -3.43 0.64
N VAL A 152 -4.35 -3.96 1.87
CA VAL A 152 -3.56 -3.45 3.00
C VAL A 152 -2.99 -4.63 3.78
N GLU A 153 -1.68 -4.66 3.98
CA GLU A 153 -1.06 -5.68 4.82
C GLU A 153 -1.16 -5.26 6.29
N VAL A 154 -1.79 -6.12 7.10
CA VAL A 154 -1.92 -5.91 8.55
C VAL A 154 -0.91 -6.78 9.27
N VAL A 155 0.02 -6.16 9.98
CA VAL A 155 1.14 -6.85 10.65
C VAL A 155 1.21 -6.41 12.11
N GLY A 156 1.24 -7.37 13.03
CA GLY A 156 1.55 -7.12 14.44
C GLY A 156 3.04 -7.32 14.72
N GLY A 157 3.59 -6.55 15.66
CA GLY A 157 4.90 -6.82 16.27
C GLY A 157 4.78 -7.80 17.43
N GLU A 158 5.90 -8.07 18.11
CA GLU A 158 5.98 -9.02 19.23
C GLU A 158 5.05 -8.68 20.40
N LYS A 159 4.81 -7.39 20.65
CA LYS A 159 3.97 -6.90 21.75
C LYS A 159 2.52 -6.62 21.34
N THR A 160 2.19 -6.71 20.05
CA THR A 160 0.84 -6.41 19.55
C THR A 160 -0.16 -7.47 20.05
N ALA A 161 -1.29 -7.04 20.60
CA ALA A 161 -2.36 -7.94 20.99
C ALA A 161 -3.04 -8.53 19.74
N PRO A 162 -3.35 -9.85 19.72
CA PRO A 162 -4.11 -10.45 18.63
C PRO A 162 -5.46 -9.74 18.36
N GLU A 163 -6.12 -9.25 19.40
CA GLU A 163 -7.37 -8.49 19.31
C GLU A 163 -7.18 -7.13 18.61
N ALA A 164 -6.00 -6.51 18.72
CA ALA A 164 -5.69 -5.26 18.01
C ALA A 164 -5.55 -5.50 16.50
N VAL A 165 -4.93 -6.62 16.10
CA VAL A 165 -4.88 -7.04 14.70
C VAL A 165 -6.29 -7.26 14.15
N GLN A 166 -7.17 -7.93 14.91
CA GLN A 166 -8.57 -8.11 14.49
C GLN A 166 -9.33 -6.79 14.39
N ALA A 167 -9.13 -5.87 15.34
CA ALA A 167 -9.72 -4.54 15.29
C ALA A 167 -9.26 -3.75 14.04
N ALA A 168 -7.96 -3.77 13.75
CA ALA A 168 -7.39 -3.15 12.55
C ALA A 168 -7.98 -3.73 11.26
N ILE A 169 -8.10 -5.07 11.17
CA ILE A 169 -8.76 -5.75 10.04
C ILE A 169 -10.19 -5.24 9.85
N GLN A 170 -10.96 -5.09 10.93
CA GLN A 170 -12.33 -4.57 10.85
C GLN A 170 -12.36 -3.11 10.37
N ILE A 171 -11.49 -2.25 10.92
CA ILE A 171 -11.38 -0.84 10.53
C ILE A 171 -11.03 -0.71 9.05
N TYR A 172 -9.98 -1.40 8.59
CA TYR A 172 -9.58 -1.35 7.18
C TYR A 172 -10.66 -1.89 6.25
N THR A 173 -11.36 -2.96 6.65
CA THR A 173 -12.50 -3.48 5.88
C THR A 173 -13.61 -2.43 5.75
N ALA A 174 -13.94 -1.72 6.84
CA ALA A 174 -14.94 -0.64 6.82
C ALA A 174 -14.52 0.57 5.95
N LEU A 175 -13.21 0.78 5.77
CA LEU A 175 -12.61 1.74 4.84
C LEU A 175 -12.53 1.22 3.38
N GLY A 176 -13.21 0.13 3.06
CA GLY A 176 -13.22 -0.45 1.72
C GLY A 176 -11.88 -1.08 1.31
N MET A 177 -11.01 -1.40 2.27
CA MET A 177 -9.78 -2.15 2.02
C MET A 177 -10.03 -3.66 2.10
N ARG A 178 -9.12 -4.42 1.50
CA ARG A 178 -8.95 -5.87 1.62
C ARG A 178 -7.74 -6.12 2.53
N PRO A 179 -7.94 -6.28 3.85
CA PRO A 179 -6.84 -6.57 4.75
C PRO A 179 -6.25 -7.96 4.51
N LEU A 180 -4.92 -8.02 4.40
CA LEU A 180 -4.13 -9.24 4.34
C LEU A 180 -3.34 -9.37 5.65
N HIS A 181 -3.73 -10.31 6.50
CA HIS A 181 -3.04 -10.53 7.76
C HIS A 181 -1.69 -11.24 7.53
N VAL A 182 -0.61 -10.50 7.74
CA VAL A 182 0.76 -11.03 7.75
C VAL A 182 1.01 -11.63 9.14
N ARG A 183 1.00 -12.95 9.21
CA ARG A 183 1.00 -13.70 10.48
C ARG A 183 2.28 -13.58 11.30
N LYS A 184 3.37 -13.19 10.65
CA LYS A 184 4.69 -13.05 11.27
C LYS A 184 5.37 -11.86 10.62
N GLU A 185 5.87 -10.94 11.44
CA GLU A 185 6.67 -9.84 10.92
C GLU A 185 7.91 -10.36 10.17
N VAL A 186 8.18 -9.72 9.05
CA VAL A 186 9.32 -9.99 8.18
C VAL A 186 9.63 -8.70 7.43
N PRO A 187 10.90 -8.35 7.20
CA PRO A 187 11.22 -7.14 6.45
C PRO A 187 10.62 -7.20 5.04
N GLY A 188 9.92 -6.13 4.65
CA GLY A 188 9.19 -6.02 3.38
C GLY A 188 7.90 -6.83 3.29
N PHE A 189 7.43 -7.42 4.40
CA PHE A 189 6.16 -8.15 4.50
C PHE A 189 5.97 -9.23 3.43
N ILE A 190 4.82 -9.30 2.73
CA ILE A 190 4.58 -10.30 1.68
C ILE A 190 4.72 -9.63 0.31
N ALA A 191 3.93 -8.60 0.05
CA ALA A 191 3.82 -8.01 -1.29
C ALA A 191 5.11 -7.28 -1.69
N ASP A 192 5.68 -6.45 -0.82
CA ASP A 192 6.90 -5.71 -1.16
C ASP A 192 8.08 -6.65 -1.38
N ARG A 193 8.18 -7.77 -0.67
CA ARG A 193 9.20 -8.80 -0.99
C ARG A 193 9.08 -9.34 -2.41
N LEU A 194 7.85 -9.50 -2.92
CA LEU A 194 7.60 -9.97 -4.29
C LEU A 194 7.91 -8.88 -5.31
N LEU A 195 7.51 -7.63 -5.02
CA LEU A 195 7.77 -6.47 -5.88
C LEU A 195 9.27 -6.16 -5.95
N GLU A 196 9.98 -6.22 -4.82
CA GLU A 196 11.42 -6.04 -4.73
C GLU A 196 12.19 -7.11 -5.51
N ALA A 197 11.75 -8.37 -5.48
CA ALA A 197 12.37 -9.42 -6.26
C ALA A 197 12.27 -9.14 -7.77
N LEU A 198 11.11 -8.67 -8.24
CA LEU A 198 10.92 -8.25 -9.62
C LEU A 198 11.76 -7.02 -9.97
N TRP A 199 11.79 -6.02 -9.09
CA TRP A 199 12.53 -4.77 -9.29
C TRP A 199 14.04 -5.02 -9.42
N ARG A 200 14.60 -5.86 -8.55
CA ARG A 200 16.04 -6.18 -8.58
C ARG A 200 16.45 -6.88 -9.87
N GLU A 201 15.62 -7.80 -10.35
CA GLU A 201 15.85 -8.46 -11.63
C GLU A 201 15.75 -7.47 -12.79
N ALA A 202 14.75 -6.57 -12.77
CA ALA A 202 14.62 -5.52 -13.78
C ALA A 202 15.87 -4.62 -13.85
N LEU A 203 16.43 -4.25 -12.69
CA LEU A 203 17.66 -3.47 -12.63
C LEU A 203 18.85 -4.21 -13.24
N HIS A 204 18.99 -5.52 -13.02
CA HIS A 204 20.03 -6.32 -13.67
C HIS A 204 19.86 -6.35 -15.19
N LEU A 205 18.64 -6.55 -15.68
CA LEU A 205 18.36 -6.58 -17.11
C LEU A 205 18.72 -5.25 -17.80
N VAL A 206 18.47 -4.11 -17.14
CA VAL A 206 18.89 -2.79 -17.64
C VAL A 206 20.41 -2.65 -17.56
N ASN A 207 21.00 -2.95 -16.40
CA ASN A 207 22.43 -2.82 -16.15
C ASN A 207 23.28 -3.62 -17.14
N ASP A 208 22.83 -4.81 -17.50
CA ASP A 208 23.52 -5.73 -18.39
C ASP A 208 23.17 -5.47 -19.87
N GLY A 209 22.35 -4.45 -20.16
CA GLY A 209 21.94 -4.08 -21.52
C GLY A 209 21.05 -5.11 -22.21
N VAL A 210 20.33 -5.94 -21.45
CA VAL A 210 19.45 -6.99 -21.96
C VAL A 210 18.14 -6.40 -22.50
N ALA A 211 17.60 -5.38 -21.84
CA ALA A 211 16.35 -4.74 -22.21
C ALA A 211 16.26 -3.30 -21.68
N SER A 212 15.49 -2.46 -22.36
CA SER A 212 15.06 -1.14 -21.88
C SER A 212 13.97 -1.25 -20.80
N THR A 213 13.72 -0.17 -20.06
CA THR A 213 12.62 -0.11 -19.08
C THR A 213 11.26 -0.38 -19.73
N GLY A 214 11.04 0.11 -20.96
CA GLY A 214 9.82 -0.13 -21.73
C GLY A 214 9.59 -1.59 -22.10
N GLU A 215 10.63 -2.29 -22.56
CA GLU A 215 10.54 -3.71 -22.90
C GLU A 215 10.27 -4.58 -21.66
N ILE A 216 10.91 -4.25 -20.53
CA ILE A 216 10.68 -4.93 -19.26
C ILE A 216 9.23 -4.70 -18.78
N ASP A 217 8.75 -3.46 -18.85
CA ASP A 217 7.37 -3.12 -18.49
C ASP A 217 6.35 -3.84 -19.38
N ASP A 218 6.59 -3.93 -20.68
CA ASP A 218 5.72 -4.63 -21.62
C ASP A 218 5.70 -6.15 -21.38
N ALA A 219 6.82 -6.75 -20.95
CA ALA A 219 6.86 -8.16 -20.56
C ALA A 219 5.91 -8.45 -19.37
N ILE A 220 5.75 -7.50 -18.45
CA ILE A 220 4.79 -7.60 -17.35
C ILE A 220 3.38 -7.23 -17.82
N ARG A 221 3.21 -6.06 -18.45
CA ARG A 221 1.91 -5.50 -18.82
C ARG A 221 1.14 -6.37 -19.80
N PHE A 222 1.82 -6.97 -20.78
CA PHE A 222 1.20 -7.86 -21.77
C PHE A 222 1.38 -9.34 -21.45
N GLY A 223 2.19 -9.69 -20.45
CA GLY A 223 2.38 -11.06 -19.98
C GLY A 223 1.62 -11.35 -18.69
N ALA A 224 2.35 -11.40 -17.58
CA ALA A 224 1.80 -11.86 -16.31
C ALA A 224 0.83 -10.87 -15.65
N GLY A 225 0.99 -9.56 -15.89
CA GLY A 225 0.18 -8.50 -15.31
C GLY A 225 -1.32 -8.61 -15.64
N LEU A 226 -1.66 -8.96 -16.88
CA LEU A 226 -3.06 -9.15 -17.29
C LEU A 226 -3.77 -10.19 -16.42
N ARG A 227 -3.15 -11.36 -16.21
CA ARG A 227 -3.72 -12.44 -15.39
C ARG A 227 -3.61 -12.17 -13.89
N TRP A 228 -2.56 -11.49 -13.43
CA TRP A 228 -2.38 -11.16 -12.02
C TRP A 228 -3.44 -10.21 -11.47
N SER A 229 -4.09 -9.42 -12.34
CA SER A 229 -5.19 -8.53 -11.95
C SER A 229 -6.42 -9.26 -11.37
N PHE A 230 -6.61 -10.55 -11.69
CA PHE A 230 -7.73 -11.36 -11.19
C PHE A 230 -7.32 -12.73 -10.64
N MET A 231 -6.07 -13.18 -10.86
CA MET A 231 -5.58 -14.49 -10.44
C MET A 231 -4.10 -14.45 -10.06
N GLY A 232 -3.80 -14.69 -8.78
CA GLY A 232 -2.43 -14.71 -8.27
C GLY A 232 -1.57 -15.87 -8.83
N THR A 233 -0.27 -15.83 -8.52
CA THR A 233 0.75 -16.74 -9.04
C THR A 233 0.42 -18.22 -8.81
N PHE A 234 0.04 -18.59 -7.59
CA PHE A 234 -0.20 -20.00 -7.25
C PHE A 234 -1.37 -20.62 -8.01
N LEU A 235 -2.50 -19.90 -8.14
CA LEU A 235 -3.64 -20.43 -8.88
C LEU A 235 -3.37 -20.45 -10.38
N THR A 236 -2.70 -19.43 -10.90
CA THR A 236 -2.21 -19.40 -12.29
C THR A 236 -1.33 -20.61 -12.62
N TYR A 237 -0.37 -20.95 -11.75
CA TYR A 237 0.50 -22.11 -11.95
C TYR A 237 -0.22 -23.44 -11.71
N THR A 238 -1.25 -23.45 -10.86
CA THR A 238 -2.13 -24.63 -10.73
C THR A 238 -2.81 -24.93 -12.06
N LEU A 239 -3.31 -23.91 -12.76
CA LEU A 239 -3.88 -24.08 -14.12
C LEU A 239 -2.84 -24.51 -15.14
N ALA A 240 -1.62 -24.00 -15.05
CA ALA A 240 -0.51 -24.41 -15.93
C ALA A 240 -0.12 -25.90 -15.75
N GLY A 241 -0.43 -26.50 -14.59
CA GLY A 241 -0.32 -27.94 -14.35
C GLY A 241 -1.44 -28.79 -14.97
N GLY A 242 -2.38 -28.20 -15.71
CA GLY A 242 -3.52 -28.88 -16.29
C GLY A 242 -4.43 -29.52 -15.25
N ASN A 243 -5.20 -30.54 -15.65
CA ASN A 243 -6.14 -31.25 -14.75
C ASN A 243 -5.46 -31.93 -13.54
N ALA A 244 -4.15 -32.17 -13.61
CA ALA A 244 -3.35 -32.73 -12.53
C ALA A 244 -2.87 -31.66 -11.51
N GLY A 245 -3.07 -30.38 -11.83
CA GLY A 245 -2.90 -29.24 -10.92
C GLY A 245 -1.46 -28.99 -10.48
N MET A 246 -1.33 -28.30 -9.34
CA MET A 246 -0.04 -27.80 -8.84
C MET A 246 0.99 -28.89 -8.60
N ARG A 247 0.60 -30.10 -8.19
CA ARG A 247 1.56 -31.19 -7.97
C ARG A 247 2.26 -31.59 -9.27
N HIS A 248 1.52 -31.64 -10.37
CA HIS A 248 2.10 -31.91 -11.68
C HIS A 248 3.00 -30.77 -12.16
N PHE A 249 2.54 -29.52 -12.02
CA PHE A 249 3.34 -28.34 -12.33
C PHE A 249 4.69 -28.36 -11.59
N MET A 250 4.68 -28.63 -10.28
CA MET A 250 5.89 -28.70 -9.46
C MET A 250 6.81 -29.85 -9.88
N ALA A 251 6.28 -31.01 -10.26
CA ALA A 251 7.10 -32.12 -10.73
C ALA A 251 7.75 -31.83 -12.09
N GLN A 252 7.02 -31.15 -12.98
CA GLN A 252 7.49 -30.82 -14.33
C GLN A 252 8.50 -29.67 -14.33
N PHE A 253 8.22 -28.58 -13.61
CA PHE A 253 9.01 -27.34 -13.66
C PHE A 253 9.89 -27.12 -12.43
N GLY A 254 9.68 -27.87 -11.34
CA GLY A 254 10.50 -27.78 -10.13
C GLY A 254 12.01 -27.92 -10.37
N PRO A 255 12.50 -28.81 -11.25
CA PRO A 255 13.93 -28.90 -11.56
C PRO A 255 14.54 -27.59 -12.10
N ALA A 256 13.75 -26.74 -12.77
CA ALA A 256 14.23 -25.47 -13.31
C ALA A 256 14.59 -24.45 -12.22
N LEU A 257 14.09 -24.61 -10.99
CA LEU A 257 14.43 -23.74 -9.87
C LEU A 257 15.91 -23.81 -9.44
N GLN A 258 16.63 -24.84 -9.88
CA GLN A 258 18.08 -24.98 -9.65
C GLN A 258 18.92 -24.28 -10.72
N LEU A 259 18.30 -23.75 -11.77
CA LEU A 259 18.99 -23.06 -12.85
C LEU A 259 19.23 -21.59 -12.44
N PRO A 260 20.39 -21.01 -12.75
CA PRO A 260 20.75 -19.65 -12.35
C PRO A 260 20.12 -18.61 -13.30
N TRP A 261 18.79 -18.54 -13.32
CA TRP A 261 18.06 -17.67 -14.25
C TRP A 261 17.88 -16.24 -13.77
N THR A 262 17.88 -15.99 -12.45
CA THR A 262 17.59 -14.68 -11.86
C THR A 262 18.56 -14.33 -10.74
N TYR A 263 18.70 -13.04 -10.47
CA TYR A 263 19.58 -12.47 -9.46
C TYR A 263 18.75 -11.82 -8.33
N LEU A 264 18.96 -12.29 -7.10
CA LEU A 264 18.21 -11.79 -5.92
C LEU A 264 18.82 -10.55 -5.24
N PRO A 265 20.16 -10.42 -5.11
CA PRO A 265 20.78 -9.16 -4.72
C PRO A 265 20.66 -8.14 -5.86
N ALA A 266 20.34 -6.88 -5.56
CA ALA A 266 20.33 -5.82 -6.57
C ALA A 266 21.75 -5.57 -7.13
N PRO A 267 21.89 -5.05 -8.38
CA PRO A 267 23.16 -4.49 -8.81
C PRO A 267 23.50 -3.23 -8.00
N GLU A 268 24.76 -2.81 -8.01
CA GLU A 268 25.13 -1.51 -7.47
C GLU A 268 24.46 -0.39 -8.29
N LEU A 269 23.79 0.55 -7.62
CA LEU A 269 23.20 1.71 -8.25
C LEU A 269 24.29 2.73 -8.60
N THR A 270 25.03 2.44 -9.67
CA THR A 270 25.99 3.38 -10.25
C THR A 270 25.27 4.54 -10.94
N GLU A 271 25.92 5.70 -11.08
CA GLU A 271 25.36 6.84 -11.83
C GLU A 271 24.98 6.44 -13.27
N ALA A 272 25.76 5.57 -13.91
CA ALA A 272 25.45 5.08 -15.26
C ALA A 272 24.14 4.27 -15.31
N LEU A 273 23.90 3.43 -14.32
CA LEU A 273 22.64 2.67 -14.23
C LEU A 273 21.46 3.60 -13.92
N ILE A 274 21.65 4.57 -13.01
CA ILE A 274 20.63 5.57 -12.69
C ILE A 274 20.26 6.36 -13.95
N ASP A 275 21.25 6.89 -14.67
CA ASP A 275 21.04 7.64 -15.91
C ASP A 275 20.31 6.79 -16.96
N SER A 276 20.65 5.51 -17.10
CA SER A 276 19.99 4.59 -18.03
C SER A 276 18.50 4.38 -17.69
N VAL A 277 18.18 4.22 -16.41
CA VAL A 277 16.78 4.10 -15.94
C VAL A 277 16.03 5.42 -16.11
N VAL A 278 16.67 6.56 -15.84
CA VAL A 278 16.08 7.90 -16.02
C VAL A 278 15.79 8.18 -17.49
N GLU A 279 16.71 7.84 -18.39
CA GLU A 279 16.53 8.01 -19.84
C GLU A 279 15.35 7.17 -20.33
N GLY A 280 15.32 5.87 -20.00
CA GLY A 280 14.23 4.97 -20.39
C GLY A 280 12.86 5.41 -19.86
N THR A 281 12.78 5.82 -18.59
CA THR A 281 11.52 6.32 -18.00
C THR A 281 11.09 7.67 -18.58
N THR A 282 12.03 8.53 -18.95
CA THR A 282 11.75 9.79 -19.64
C THR A 282 11.17 9.54 -21.04
N GLU A 283 11.71 8.57 -21.79
CA GLU A 283 11.17 8.17 -23.09
C GLU A 283 9.74 7.63 -22.94
N GLN A 284 9.48 6.77 -21.94
CA GLN A 284 8.16 6.24 -21.65
C GLN A 284 7.14 7.33 -21.27
N GLN A 285 7.56 8.29 -20.45
CA GLN A 285 6.71 9.42 -20.04
C GLN A 285 6.33 10.29 -21.25
N GLY A 286 7.26 10.51 -22.18
CA GLY A 286 7.06 11.36 -23.35
C GLY A 286 6.68 12.79 -22.95
N SER A 287 5.67 13.37 -23.62
CA SER A 287 5.25 14.76 -23.36
C SER A 287 4.21 14.90 -22.23
N ARG A 288 3.85 13.82 -21.54
CA ARG A 288 2.78 13.84 -20.53
C ARG A 288 3.32 14.31 -19.20
N SER A 289 2.51 15.09 -18.48
CA SER A 289 2.78 15.41 -17.08
C SER A 289 2.49 14.21 -16.17
N ILE A 290 3.13 14.18 -15.00
CA ILE A 290 2.85 13.17 -13.97
C ILE A 290 1.37 13.14 -13.59
N ALA A 291 0.73 14.30 -13.43
CA ALA A 291 -0.69 14.36 -13.08
C ALA A 291 -1.60 13.78 -14.18
N GLU A 292 -1.24 13.91 -15.46
CA GLU A 292 -1.96 13.25 -16.55
C GLU A 292 -1.77 11.73 -16.53
N LEU A 293 -0.55 11.26 -16.25
CA LEU A 293 -0.27 9.82 -16.10
C LEU A 293 -0.96 9.21 -14.88
N GLU A 294 -1.04 9.95 -13.77
CA GLU A 294 -1.81 9.54 -12.59
C GLU A 294 -3.30 9.39 -12.90
N ARG A 295 -3.90 10.37 -13.59
CA ARG A 295 -5.31 10.27 -14.02
C ARG A 295 -5.52 9.09 -14.97
N TYR A 296 -4.65 8.92 -15.95
CA TYR A 296 -4.69 7.77 -16.86
C TYR A 296 -4.59 6.43 -16.11
N ARG A 297 -3.63 6.30 -15.18
CA ARG A 297 -3.48 5.11 -14.32
C ARG A 297 -4.76 4.85 -13.53
N ASP A 298 -5.31 5.89 -12.90
CA ASP A 298 -6.51 5.78 -12.07
C ASP A 298 -7.72 5.33 -12.89
N ASP A 299 -7.95 5.92 -14.06
CA ASP A 299 -9.01 5.50 -14.99
C ASP A 299 -8.85 4.04 -15.42
N CYS A 300 -7.62 3.60 -15.71
CA CYS A 300 -7.33 2.20 -16.02
C CYS A 300 -7.59 1.27 -14.83
N LEU A 301 -7.18 1.65 -13.62
CA LEU A 301 -7.43 0.87 -12.41
C LEU A 301 -8.93 0.70 -12.17
N LEU A 302 -9.72 1.76 -12.33
CA LEU A 302 -11.18 1.70 -12.22
C LEU A 302 -11.78 0.74 -13.24
N ALA A 303 -11.38 0.85 -14.52
CA ALA A 303 -11.86 -0.04 -15.56
C ALA A 303 -11.52 -1.52 -15.31
N VAL A 304 -10.30 -1.80 -14.83
CA VAL A 304 -9.88 -3.16 -14.47
C VAL A 304 -10.69 -3.69 -13.29
N LEU A 305 -10.85 -2.90 -12.21
CA LEU A 305 -11.63 -3.29 -11.03
C LEU A 305 -13.08 -3.62 -11.41
N ASP A 306 -13.71 -2.78 -12.23
CA ASP A 306 -15.08 -2.99 -12.70
C ASP A 306 -15.19 -4.25 -13.58
N ALA A 307 -14.25 -4.44 -14.52
CA ALA A 307 -14.24 -5.62 -15.38
C ALA A 307 -14.03 -6.92 -14.59
N VAL A 308 -13.11 -6.93 -13.62
CA VAL A 308 -12.85 -8.07 -12.74
C VAL A 308 -14.07 -8.36 -11.88
N LYS A 309 -14.68 -7.34 -11.25
CA LYS A 309 -15.89 -7.48 -10.45
C LYS A 309 -17.04 -8.09 -11.26
N ALA A 310 -17.37 -7.49 -12.41
CA ALA A 310 -18.44 -7.96 -13.27
C ALA A 310 -18.19 -9.38 -13.81
N THR A 311 -16.93 -9.74 -14.07
CA THR A 311 -16.57 -11.09 -14.55
C THR A 311 -16.66 -12.11 -13.42
N LYS A 312 -16.14 -11.80 -12.23
CA LYS A 312 -16.27 -12.66 -11.05
C LYS A 312 -17.73 -12.95 -10.72
N GLU A 313 -18.59 -11.93 -10.73
CA GLU A 313 -20.03 -12.07 -10.51
C GLU A 313 -20.68 -13.06 -11.50
N LYS A 314 -20.33 -12.99 -12.80
CA LYS A 314 -20.81 -13.94 -13.83
C LYS A 314 -20.40 -15.39 -13.53
N HIS A 315 -19.29 -15.59 -12.84
CA HIS A 315 -18.76 -16.90 -12.47
C HIS A 315 -19.12 -17.31 -11.03
N GLY A 316 -19.96 -16.53 -10.33
CA GLY A 316 -20.40 -16.85 -8.97
C GLY A 316 -19.38 -16.56 -7.87
N PHE A 317 -18.36 -15.75 -8.16
CA PHE A 317 -17.37 -15.29 -7.18
C PHE A 317 -17.71 -13.88 -6.68
N ALA A 318 -17.49 -13.61 -5.39
CA ALA A 318 -17.43 -12.24 -4.91
C ALA A 318 -16.10 -11.58 -5.32
N PHE A 319 -16.05 -10.25 -5.36
CA PHE A 319 -14.80 -9.54 -5.69
C PHE A 319 -13.61 -9.95 -4.78
N ALA A 320 -13.93 -10.26 -3.52
CA ALA A 320 -13.01 -10.69 -2.48
C ALA A 320 -12.50 -12.13 -2.62
N ASP A 321 -13.16 -12.99 -3.39
CA ASP A 321 -12.81 -14.42 -3.56
C ASP A 321 -11.72 -14.61 -4.62
#